data_AF-B5W1W2-F1
#
_entry.id   AF-B5W1W2-F1
#
_cell.length_a   1.000
_cell.length_b   1.000
_cell.length_c   1.000
_cell.angle_alpha   90.00
_cell.angle_beta   90.00
_cell.angle_gamma   90.00
#
_symmetry.space_group_name_H-M   'P 1'
#
loop_
_entity.id
_entity.type
_entity.pdbx_description
1 polymer ?
#
loop_
_entity_poly.entity_id
_entity_poly.type
_entity_poly.pdbx_seq_one_letter_code
_entity_poly.pdbx_strand_id
1 'polypeptide(L)'
;MAQTSFDAQDAEDLLKELEQFHEAIRDEWSRVLNQWSNLKSVWRDQQFDKFEPIFEKFISTYNDAEKESDQYIRFVREQIEINETKKQKLSGRLADL
;
A
#
# COMPACT_ATOMS: atom_id res chain seq x y z
N MET A 1 2.75 16.22 -26.05
CA MET A 1 3.38 15.89 -24.76
C MET A 1 2.32 15.29 -23.87
N ALA A 2 2.41 14.00 -23.55
CA ALA A 2 1.63 13.43 -22.45
C ALA A 2 2.64 13.10 -21.34
N GLN A 3 3.03 14.16 -20.66
CA GLN A 3 3.70 14.11 -19.37
C GLN A 3 2.70 13.44 -18.42
N THR A 4 3.11 12.39 -17.72
CA THR A 4 2.38 11.96 -16.51
C THR A 4 2.17 13.22 -15.65
N SER A 5 1.01 13.43 -15.02
CA SER A 5 0.74 14.72 -14.33
C SER A 5 1.61 14.95 -13.08
N PHE A 6 2.58 14.08 -12.82
CA PHE A 6 3.44 14.00 -11.65
C PHE A 6 4.89 13.87 -12.08
N ASP A 7 5.78 14.52 -11.31
CA ASP A 7 7.23 14.48 -11.45
C ASP A 7 7.78 13.08 -11.11
N ALA A 8 8.90 12.71 -11.73
CA ALA A 8 9.48 11.38 -11.52
C ALA A 8 10.04 11.19 -10.10
N GLN A 9 10.68 12.22 -9.56
CA GLN A 9 11.22 12.19 -8.21
C GLN A 9 10.09 12.10 -7.18
N ASP A 10 9.04 12.90 -7.35
CA ASP A 10 7.87 12.86 -6.47
C ASP A 10 7.21 11.47 -6.46
N ALA A 11 7.15 10.80 -7.62
CA ALA A 11 6.61 9.44 -7.73
C ALA A 11 7.50 8.39 -7.04
N GLU A 12 8.83 8.50 -7.18
CA GLU A 12 9.79 7.62 -6.50
C GLU A 12 9.73 7.80 -4.98
N ASP A 13 9.68 9.05 -4.51
CA ASP A 13 9.58 9.38 -3.09
C ASP A 13 8.27 8.83 -2.49
N LEU A 14 7.15 9.03 -3.19
CA LEU A 14 5.86 8.48 -2.77
C LEU A 14 5.87 6.95 -2.76
N LEU A 15 6.44 6.30 -3.79
CA LEU A 15 6.54 4.85 -3.86
C LEU A 15 7.27 4.29 -2.64
N LYS A 16 8.41 4.91 -2.30
CA LYS A 16 9.22 4.52 -1.15
C LYS A 16 8.46 4.65 0.17
N GLU A 17 7.72 5.73 0.36
CA GLU A 17 6.91 5.92 1.59
C GLU A 17 5.71 4.96 1.63
N LEU A 18 5.06 4.68 0.50
CA LEU A 18 3.96 3.72 0.40
C LEU A 18 4.41 2.29 0.69
N GLU A 19 5.58 1.87 0.18
CA GLU A 19 6.15 0.56 0.46
C GLU A 19 6.46 0.39 1.96
N GLN A 20 7.07 1.40 2.59
CA GLN A 20 7.32 1.38 4.03
C GLN A 20 6.03 1.32 4.84
N PHE A 21 5.04 2.12 4.46
CA PHE A 21 3.73 2.15 5.11
C PHE A 21 2.99 0.81 4.97
N HIS A 22 3.01 0.21 3.78
CA HIS A 22 2.40 -1.10 3.51
C HIS A 22 2.97 -2.19 4.41
N GLU A 23 4.30 -2.28 4.50
CA GLU A 23 4.99 -3.24 5.35
C GLU A 23 4.69 -2.98 6.84
N ALA A 24 4.70 -1.72 7.27
CA ALA A 24 4.38 -1.34 8.65
C ALA A 24 2.95 -1.72 9.04
N ILE A 25 1.97 -1.48 8.16
CA ILE A 25 0.58 -1.88 8.40
C ILE A 25 0.48 -3.40 8.50
N ARG A 26 1.08 -4.13 7.56
CA ARG A 26 0.99 -5.60 7.53
C ARG A 26 1.53 -6.20 8.82
N ASP A 27 2.69 -5.75 9.26
CA ASP A 27 3.37 -6.28 10.44
C ASP A 27 2.63 -5.93 11.74
N GLU A 28 2.23 -4.67 11.93
CA GLU A 28 1.52 -4.25 13.13
C GLU A 28 0.10 -4.81 13.18
N TRP A 29 -0.60 -4.88 12.04
CA TRP A 29 -1.94 -5.47 11.98
C TRP A 29 -1.92 -6.97 12.27
N SER A 30 -0.92 -7.70 11.75
CA SER A 30 -0.72 -9.13 12.07
C SER A 30 -0.55 -9.36 13.57
N ARG A 31 0.19 -8.49 14.27
CA ARG A 31 0.32 -8.56 15.74
C ARG A 31 -1.01 -8.35 16.44
N VAL A 32 -1.79 -7.36 16.01
CA VAL A 32 -3.12 -7.08 16.56
C VAL A 32 -4.08 -8.26 16.34
N LEU A 33 -4.09 -8.87 15.16
CA LEU A 33 -4.89 -10.06 14.86
C LEU A 33 -4.51 -11.25 15.75
N ASN A 34 -3.22 -11.46 15.99
CA ASN A 34 -2.75 -12.52 16.88
C ASN A 34 -3.24 -12.30 18.32
N GLN A 35 -3.14 -11.07 18.85
CA GLN A 35 -3.65 -10.75 20.18
C GLN A 35 -5.17 -10.86 20.27
N TRP A 36 -5.88 -10.44 19.23
CA TRP A 36 -7.33 -10.61 19.16
C TRP A 36 -7.74 -12.07 19.19
N SER A 37 -7.09 -12.93 18.40
CA SER A 37 -7.33 -14.38 18.39
C SER A 37 -7.12 -15.00 19.78
N ASN A 38 -6.02 -14.63 20.46
CA ASN A 38 -5.75 -15.07 21.82
C ASN A 38 -6.86 -14.64 22.79
N LEU A 39 -7.25 -13.36 22.76
CA LEU A 39 -8.26 -12.81 23.65
C LEU A 39 -9.66 -13.39 23.38
N LYS A 40 -10.00 -13.61 22.10
CA LYS A 40 -11.24 -14.25 21.66
C LYS A 40 -11.38 -15.68 22.16
N SER A 41 -10.33 -16.34 22.65
CA SER A 41 -10.45 -17.66 23.28
C SER A 41 -10.96 -17.60 24.74
N VAL A 42 -10.77 -16.47 25.43
CA VAL A 42 -11.01 -16.34 26.89
C VAL A 42 -12.00 -15.25 27.28
N TRP A 43 -12.28 -14.27 26.40
CA TRP A 43 -13.19 -13.16 26.70
C TRP A 43 -14.65 -13.54 26.36
N ARG A 44 -15.53 -13.57 27.37
CA ARG A 44 -16.90 -14.13 27.28
C ARG A 44 -17.95 -13.29 28.02
N ASP A 45 -17.83 -11.96 27.99
CA ASP A 45 -18.81 -11.07 28.63
C ASP A 45 -19.56 -10.19 27.63
N GLN A 46 -20.50 -9.38 28.11
CA GLN A 46 -21.30 -8.50 27.27
C GLN A 46 -20.47 -7.41 26.56
N GLN A 47 -19.26 -7.10 27.02
CA GLN A 47 -18.37 -6.16 26.35
C GLN A 47 -17.72 -6.82 25.13
N PHE A 48 -17.40 -8.11 25.21
CA PHE A 48 -16.98 -8.89 24.04
C PHE A 48 -18.03 -8.81 22.92
N ASP A 49 -19.30 -9.09 23.21
CA ASP A 49 -20.38 -9.08 22.22
C ASP A 49 -20.57 -7.70 21.54
N LYS A 50 -20.24 -6.62 22.26
CA LYS A 50 -20.29 -5.25 21.74
C LYS A 50 -19.05 -4.90 20.90
N PHE A 51 -17.89 -5.41 21.30
CA PHE A 51 -16.62 -5.05 20.70
C PHE A 51 -16.29 -5.91 19.47
N GLU A 52 -16.60 -7.20 19.49
CA GLU A 52 -16.30 -8.13 18.38
C GLU A 52 -16.80 -7.60 17.03
N PRO A 53 -18.05 -7.13 16.86
CA PRO A 53 -18.50 -6.59 15.58
C PRO A 53 -17.75 -5.33 15.12
N ILE A 54 -17.21 -4.55 16.05
CA ILE A 54 -16.37 -3.38 15.75
C ILE A 54 -15.01 -3.87 15.27
N PHE A 55 -14.45 -4.86 15.94
CA PHE A 55 -13.16 -5.43 15.57
C PHE A 55 -13.21 -6.12 14.21
N GLU A 56 -14.27 -6.87 13.89
CA GLU A 56 -14.47 -7.47 12.56
C GLU A 56 -14.52 -6.41 11.44
N LYS A 57 -15.05 -5.20 11.72
CA LYS A 57 -14.97 -4.08 10.77
C LYS A 57 -13.54 -3.61 10.58
N PHE A 58 -12.74 -3.53 11.65
CA PHE A 58 -11.32 -3.21 11.52
C PHE A 58 -10.61 -4.25 10.65
N ILE A 59 -10.87 -5.55 10.83
CA ILE A 59 -10.31 -6.61 9.98
C ILE A 59 -10.62 -6.35 8.51
N SER A 60 -11.89 -6.09 8.16
CA SER A 60 -12.26 -5.78 6.78
C SER A 60 -11.51 -4.55 6.25
N THR A 61 -11.53 -3.45 6.99
CA THR A 61 -10.90 -2.18 6.57
C THR A 61 -9.40 -2.32 6.37
N TYR A 62 -8.69 -3.01 7.26
CA TYR A 62 -7.25 -3.20 7.11
C TYR A 62 -6.89 -4.15 5.97
N ASN A 63 -7.68 -5.20 5.74
CA ASN A 63 -7.48 -6.09 4.57
C ASN A 63 -7.70 -5.34 3.26
N ASP A 64 -8.73 -4.49 3.18
CA ASP A 64 -8.99 -3.65 2.01
C ASP A 64 -7.84 -2.64 1.81
N ALA A 65 -7.38 -1.99 2.89
CA ALA A 65 -6.26 -1.05 2.83
C ALA A 65 -4.94 -1.73 2.40
N GLU A 66 -4.64 -2.93 2.90
CA GLU A 66 -3.45 -3.70 2.49
C GLU A 66 -3.50 -4.01 0.98
N LYS A 67 -4.65 -4.48 0.51
CA LYS A 67 -4.87 -4.81 -0.91
C LYS A 67 -4.78 -3.58 -1.81
N GLU A 68 -5.44 -2.49 -1.43
CA GLU A 68 -5.40 -1.23 -2.19
C GLU A 68 -3.98 -0.66 -2.21
N SER A 69 -3.26 -0.73 -1.09
CA SER A 69 -1.87 -0.29 -1.00
C SER A 69 -0.96 -1.08 -1.94
N ASP A 70 -1.07 -2.41 -2.01
CA ASP A 70 -0.31 -3.22 -2.99
C ASP A 70 -0.64 -2.83 -4.43
N GLN A 71 -1.92 -2.57 -4.73
CA GLN A 71 -2.35 -2.13 -6.06
C GLN A 71 -1.74 -0.77 -6.44
N TYR A 72 -1.76 0.20 -5.53
CA TYR A 72 -1.18 1.52 -5.78
C TYR A 72 0.34 1.49 -5.88
N ILE A 73 1.04 0.68 -5.07
CA ILE A 73 2.49 0.45 -5.19
C ILE A 73 2.83 -0.05 -6.60
N ARG A 74 2.11 -1.07 -7.09
CA ARG A 74 2.31 -1.60 -8.45
C ARG A 74 2.06 -0.53 -9.51
N PHE A 75 0.96 0.20 -9.39
CA PHE A 75 0.60 1.27 -10.32
C PHE A 75 1.69 2.35 -10.39
N VAL A 76 2.16 2.86 -9.25
CA VAL A 76 3.19 3.91 -9.22
C VAL A 76 4.49 3.40 -9.83
N ARG A 77 4.90 2.17 -9.52
CA ARG A 77 6.09 1.54 -10.11
C ARG A 77 5.99 1.44 -11.63
N GLU A 78 4.86 0.98 -12.17
CA GLU A 78 4.62 0.92 -13.61
C GLU A 78 4.69 2.31 -14.27
N GLN A 79 4.17 3.36 -13.61
CA GLN A 79 4.24 4.72 -14.15
C GLN A 79 5.67 5.25 -14.20
N ILE A 80 6.51 4.95 -13.19
CA ILE A 80 7.93 5.32 -13.17
C ILE A 80 8.65 4.64 -14.35
N GLU A 81 8.49 3.32 -14.52
CA GLU A 81 9.13 2.56 -15.61
C GLU A 81 8.74 3.07 -17.01
N ILE A 82 7.45 3.41 -17.21
CA ILE A 82 6.96 3.99 -18.46
C ILE A 82 7.64 5.34 -18.73
N ASN A 83 7.83 6.17 -17.70
CA ASN A 83 8.45 7.48 -17.83
C ASN A 83 9.96 7.37 -18.16
N GLU A 84 10.67 6.47 -17.48
CA GLU A 84 12.09 6.19 -17.75
C GLU A 84 12.31 5.68 -19.18
N THR A 85 11.50 4.72 -19.62
CA THR A 85 11.56 4.16 -20.97
C THR A 85 11.33 5.25 -22.04
N LYS A 86 10.41 6.18 -21.77
CA LYS A 86 10.17 7.34 -22.66
C LYS A 86 11.39 8.26 -22.73
N LYS A 87 12.00 8.59 -21.57
CA LYS A 87 13.21 9.43 -21.50
C LYS A 87 14.38 8.81 -22.27
N GLN A 88 14.63 7.51 -22.11
CA GLN A 88 15.70 6.79 -22.81
C GLN A 88 15.52 6.81 -24.34
N LYS A 89 14.31 6.55 -24.83
CA LYS A 89 14.00 6.59 -26.28
C LYS A 89 14.18 7.98 -26.89
N LEU A 90 13.85 9.04 -26.15
CA LEU A 90 14.05 10.42 -26.58
C LEU A 90 15.54 10.78 -26.62
N SER A 91 16.31 10.37 -25.61
CA SER A 91 17.76 10.60 -25.55
C SER A 91 18.51 9.88 -26.67
N GLY A 92 18.14 8.63 -26.99
CA GLY A 92 18.77 7.88 -28.09
C GLY A 92 18.54 8.54 -29.45
N ARG A 93 17.31 9.01 -29.71
CA ARG A 93 16.97 9.72 -30.95
C ARG A 93 17.68 11.06 -31.14
N LEU A 94 18.05 11.74 -30.06
CA LEU A 94 18.82 12.99 -30.13
C LEU A 94 20.32 12.75 -30.31
N ALA A 95 20.83 11.58 -29.93
CA ALA A 95 22.24 11.22 -30.14
C ALA A 95 22.52 10.76 -31.58
N ASP A 96 21.49 10.37 -32.33
CA ASP A 96 21.57 9.93 -33.73
C ASP A 96 21.37 11.07 -34.76
N LEU A 97 21.22 12.33 -34.30
CA LEU A 97 21.04 13.55 -35.12
C LEU A 97 22.28 14.44 -35.05
#